data_AF-R6JZJ8-F1
#
_entry.id   AF-R6JZJ8-F1
#
_cell.length_a   1.000
_cell.length_b   1.000
_cell.length_c   1.000
_cell.angle_alpha   90.00
_cell.angle_beta   90.00
_cell.angle_gamma   90.00
#
_symmetry.space_group_name_H-M   'P 1'
#
loop_
_entity.id
_entity.type
_entity.pdbx_description
1 polymer ?
#
loop_
_entity_poly.entity_id
_entity_poly.type
_entity_poly.pdbx_seq_one_letter_code
_entity_poly.pdbx_strand_id
1 'polypeptide(L)'
;MKNRVNGIFRKVCNILEWIISAILVVVVAVMCVRFVFELGGMFDSAPVEFFETFVSDIMTLAVGVELIKMLSQHTPATVVEVLMFAIAREMVTHHDSAINTAIGVMSICVLFATRKFFFCKNDYDEKDEH
;
A
#
# COMPACT_ATOMS: atom_id res chain seq x y z
N MET A 1 16.18 0.39 -26.69
CA MET A 1 16.55 -0.62 -25.66
C MET A 1 15.74 -0.49 -24.36
N LYS A 2 15.29 0.72 -23.97
CA LYS A 2 14.48 1.03 -22.78
C LYS A 2 13.18 0.20 -22.64
N ASN A 3 12.50 -0.11 -23.75
CA ASN A 3 11.22 -0.84 -23.74
C ASN A 3 11.34 -2.32 -23.34
N ARG A 4 12.52 -2.96 -23.53
CA ARG A 4 12.73 -4.36 -23.11
C ARG A 4 12.92 -4.47 -21.59
N VAL A 5 13.52 -3.47 -20.96
CA VAL A 5 13.81 -3.46 -19.53
C VAL A 5 12.52 -3.29 -18.73
N ASN A 6 11.67 -2.32 -19.09
CA ASN A 6 10.37 -2.10 -18.45
C ASN A 6 9.46 -3.34 -18.54
N GLY A 7 9.53 -4.10 -19.64
CA GLY A 7 8.78 -5.34 -19.80
C GLY A 7 9.20 -6.44 -18.82
N ILE A 8 10.50 -6.53 -18.50
CA ILE A 8 11.05 -7.49 -17.54
C ILE A 8 10.70 -7.08 -16.11
N PHE A 9 10.88 -5.81 -15.76
CA PHE A 9 10.52 -5.28 -14.44
C PHE A 9 9.05 -5.52 -14.11
N ARG A 10 8.14 -5.29 -15.07
CA ARG A 10 6.72 -5.55 -14.85
C ARG A 10 6.42 -7.03 -14.56
N LYS A 11 7.09 -7.95 -15.28
CA LYS A 11 6.93 -9.39 -15.02
C LYS A 11 7.42 -9.75 -13.62
N VAL A 12 8.57 -9.23 -13.19
CA VAL A 12 9.11 -9.47 -11.85
C VAL A 12 8.18 -8.90 -10.77
N CYS A 13 7.72 -7.66 -10.90
CA CYS A 13 6.77 -7.07 -9.95
C CYS A 13 5.47 -7.86 -9.84
N ASN A 14 4.91 -8.31 -10.97
CA ASN A 14 3.69 -9.12 -10.96
C ASN A 14 3.90 -10.48 -10.28
N ILE A 15 5.08 -11.09 -10.44
CA ILE A 15 5.44 -12.33 -9.72
C ILE A 15 5.56 -12.06 -8.22
N LEU A 16 6.22 -10.96 -7.83
CA LEU A 16 6.34 -10.57 -6.43
C LEU A 16 4.97 -10.32 -5.79
N GLU A 17 4.05 -9.65 -6.49
CA GLU A 17 2.69 -9.43 -6.02
C GLU A 17 1.95 -10.74 -5.75
N TRP A 18 2.05 -11.69 -6.68
CA TRP A 18 1.47 -13.03 -6.52
C TRP A 18 2.04 -13.77 -5.32
N ILE A 19 3.36 -13.71 -5.11
CA ILE A 19 4.03 -14.35 -3.98
C ILE A 19 3.57 -13.71 -2.66
N ILE A 20 3.58 -12.39 -2.58
CA ILE A 20 3.17 -11.64 -1.38
C ILE A 20 1.71 -11.94 -1.04
N SER A 21 0.83 -11.94 -2.04
CA SER A 21 -0.59 -12.28 -1.88
C SER A 21 -0.78 -13.72 -1.38
N ALA A 22 -0.08 -14.69 -1.96
CA ALA A 22 -0.17 -16.08 -1.55
C ALA A 22 0.29 -16.29 -0.09
N ILE A 23 1.39 -15.67 0.31
CA ILE A 23 1.90 -15.74 1.69
C ILE A 23 0.89 -15.14 2.67
N LEU A 24 0.32 -13.97 2.33
CA LEU A 24 -0.68 -13.30 3.18
C LEU A 24 -1.91 -14.19 3.39
N VAL A 25 -2.42 -14.83 2.33
CA VAL A 25 -3.57 -15.75 2.42
C VAL A 25 -3.28 -16.90 3.37
N VAL A 26 -2.09 -17.50 3.30
CA VAL A 26 -1.71 -18.61 4.19
C VAL A 26 -1.69 -18.16 5.64
N VAL A 27 -1.08 -17.00 5.95
CA VAL A 27 -1.02 -16.52 7.33
C VAL A 27 -2.38 -16.13 7.87
N VAL A 28 -3.22 -15.46 7.08
CA VAL A 28 -4.60 -15.14 7.48
C VAL A 28 -5.40 -16.42 7.75
N ALA A 29 -5.28 -17.44 6.88
CA ALA A 29 -5.97 -18.72 7.08
C ALA A 29 -5.54 -19.41 8.38
N VAL A 30 -4.24 -19.46 8.66
CA VAL A 30 -3.71 -20.01 9.93
C VAL A 30 -4.26 -19.24 11.12
N MET A 31 -4.30 -17.91 11.07
CA MET A 31 -4.81 -17.08 12.16
C MET A 31 -6.33 -17.24 12.36
N CYS A 32 -7.11 -17.33 11.29
CA CYS A 32 -8.54 -17.63 11.39
C CYS A 32 -8.80 -18.99 12.05
N VAL A 33 -8.03 -20.02 11.67
CA VAL A 33 -8.15 -21.35 12.29
C VAL A 33 -7.80 -21.28 13.78
N ARG A 34 -6.71 -20.59 14.14
CA ARG A 34 -6.32 -20.39 15.54
C ARG A 34 -7.40 -19.65 16.34
N PHE A 35 -7.95 -18.58 15.78
CA PHE A 35 -9.02 -17.80 16.41
C PHE A 35 -10.26 -18.65 16.71
N VAL A 36 -10.66 -19.54 15.78
CA VAL A 36 -11.77 -20.48 16.01
C VAL A 36 -11.45 -21.47 17.14
N PHE A 37 -10.22 -21.95 17.24
CA PHE A 37 -9.79 -22.83 18.35
C PHE A 37 -9.69 -22.11 19.70
N GLU A 38 -9.30 -20.83 19.70
CA GLU A 38 -9.25 -19.97 20.89
C GLU A 38 -10.65 -19.67 21.43
N LEU A 39 -11.61 -19.36 20.55
CA LEU A 39 -13.03 -19.28 20.90
C LEU A 39 -13.58 -20.61 21.47
N GLY A 40 -12.98 -21.74 21.08
CA GLY A 40 -13.30 -23.07 21.60
C GLY A 40 -12.69 -23.40 22.98
N GLY A 41 -11.93 -22.48 23.58
CA GLY A 41 -11.41 -22.60 24.96
C GLY A 41 -10.31 -23.65 25.16
N MET A 42 -9.67 -24.14 24.09
CA MET A 42 -8.74 -25.28 24.16
C MET A 42 -7.24 -24.93 24.11
N PHE A 43 -6.84 -23.68 23.83
CA PHE A 43 -5.42 -23.33 23.69
C PHE A 43 -5.04 -22.05 24.42
N ASP A 44 -3.97 -22.15 25.21
CA ASP A 44 -3.32 -21.04 25.90
C ASP A 44 -2.65 -20.11 24.87
N SER A 45 -2.92 -18.84 25.09
CA SER A 45 -2.69 -17.66 24.26
C SER A 45 -1.20 -17.46 23.91
N ALA A 46 -0.87 -17.46 22.61
CA ALA A 46 0.44 -17.06 22.08
C ALA A 46 0.26 -16.13 20.87
N PRO A 47 1.15 -15.15 20.66
CA PRO A 47 0.83 -13.72 20.68
C PRO A 47 0.25 -13.19 19.37
N VAL A 48 -0.87 -12.47 19.49
CA VAL A 48 -1.49 -11.63 18.43
C VAL A 48 -0.50 -10.62 17.82
N GLU A 49 0.52 -10.20 18.59
CA GLU A 49 1.58 -9.29 18.12
C GLU A 49 2.34 -9.82 16.90
N PHE A 50 2.53 -11.15 16.78
CA PHE A 50 3.20 -11.73 15.61
C PHE A 50 2.39 -11.49 14.33
N PHE A 51 1.06 -11.57 14.41
CA PHE A 51 0.19 -11.31 13.27
C PHE A 51 0.25 -9.84 12.86
N GLU A 52 0.12 -8.92 13.82
CA GLU A 52 0.16 -7.49 13.55
C GLU A 52 1.48 -7.06 12.90
N THR A 53 2.61 -7.52 13.45
CA THR A 53 3.95 -7.26 12.90
C THR A 53 4.08 -7.84 11.48
N PHE A 54 3.66 -9.09 11.29
CA PHE A 54 3.74 -9.75 9.99
C PHE A 54 2.87 -9.06 8.92
N VAL A 55 1.64 -8.71 9.27
CA VAL A 55 0.75 -7.96 8.37
C VAL A 55 1.35 -6.60 8.05
N SER A 56 1.98 -5.93 9.02
CA SER A 56 2.69 -4.65 8.86
C SER A 56 3.93 -4.76 7.96
N ASP A 57 4.68 -5.85 8.02
CA ASP A 57 5.81 -6.07 7.11
C ASP A 57 5.33 -6.33 5.67
N ILE A 58 4.33 -7.21 5.51
CA ILE A 58 3.91 -7.67 4.20
C ILE A 58 3.40 -6.55 3.31
N MET A 59 2.46 -5.73 3.76
CA MET A 59 2.01 -4.67 2.87
C MET A 59 2.95 -3.48 2.78
N THR A 60 4.01 -3.41 3.60
CA THR A 60 5.10 -2.44 3.37
C THR A 60 5.88 -2.89 2.15
N LEU A 61 6.11 -4.21 2.01
CA LEU A 61 6.59 -4.81 0.77
C LEU A 61 5.61 -4.61 -0.39
N ALA A 62 4.29 -4.77 -0.18
CA ALA A 62 3.30 -4.56 -1.24
C ALA A 62 3.30 -3.11 -1.78
N VAL A 63 3.33 -2.11 -0.90
CA VAL A 63 3.51 -0.70 -1.26
C VAL A 63 4.81 -0.50 -2.05
N GLY A 64 5.91 -1.10 -1.62
CA GLY A 64 7.19 -1.01 -2.33
C GLY A 64 7.12 -1.58 -3.75
N VAL A 65 6.47 -2.74 -3.93
CA VAL A 65 6.27 -3.35 -5.26
C VAL A 65 5.42 -2.46 -6.16
N GLU A 66 4.37 -1.85 -5.62
CA GLU A 66 3.51 -0.93 -6.37
C GLU A 66 4.26 0.34 -6.77
N LEU A 67 5.05 0.92 -5.86
CA LEU A 67 5.91 2.07 -6.14
C LEU A 67 6.91 1.76 -7.28
N ILE A 68 7.52 0.58 -7.29
CA ILE A 68 8.45 0.15 -8.35
C ILE A 68 7.74 0.03 -9.70
N LYS A 69 6.52 -0.52 -9.74
CA LYS A 69 5.69 -0.58 -10.96
C LYS A 69 5.39 0.84 -11.48
N MET A 70 5.10 1.77 -10.58
CA MET A 70 4.77 3.16 -10.93
C MET A 70 5.98 3.96 -11.42
N LEU A 71 7.14 3.82 -10.78
CA LEU A 71 8.39 4.41 -11.25
C LEU A 71 8.76 3.92 -12.65
N SER A 72 8.45 2.65 -12.96
CA SER A 72 8.71 2.06 -14.27
C SER A 72 7.79 2.61 -15.37
N GLN A 73 6.63 3.18 -15.05
CA GLN A 73 5.65 3.69 -16.02
C GLN A 73 5.63 5.21 -16.18
N HIS A 74 6.48 5.96 -15.47
CA HIS A 74 6.68 7.41 -15.64
C HIS A 74 5.38 8.24 -15.67
N THR A 75 4.32 7.79 -14.98
CA THR A 75 3.05 8.53 -14.91
C THR A 75 2.88 9.06 -13.49
N PRO A 76 3.05 10.38 -13.25
CA PRO A 76 2.99 10.96 -11.91
C PRO A 76 1.61 10.85 -11.25
N ALA A 77 0.55 10.62 -12.03
CA ALA A 77 -0.81 10.42 -11.52
C ALA A 77 -0.92 9.14 -10.67
N THR A 78 -0.18 8.09 -11.02
CA THR A 78 -0.23 6.80 -10.34
C THR A 78 0.52 6.87 -8.99
N VAL A 79 1.64 7.61 -8.94
CA VAL A 79 2.48 7.72 -7.74
C VAL A 79 1.71 8.28 -6.54
N VAL A 80 0.85 9.28 -6.75
CA VAL A 80 0.03 9.88 -5.69
C VAL A 80 -0.95 8.87 -5.08
N GLU A 81 -1.49 7.96 -5.90
CA GLU A 81 -2.43 6.93 -5.46
C GLU A 81 -1.75 5.90 -4.55
N VAL A 82 -0.53 5.48 -4.87
CA VAL A 82 0.25 4.59 -4.00
C VAL A 82 0.72 5.27 -2.73
N LEU A 83 1.10 6.53 -2.79
CA LEU A 83 1.47 7.28 -1.60
C LEU A 83 0.27 7.40 -0.64
N MET A 84 -0.95 7.62 -1.15
CA MET A 84 -2.15 7.59 -0.32
C MET A 84 -2.38 6.21 0.32
N PHE A 85 -2.23 5.12 -0.45
CA PHE A 85 -2.36 3.77 0.07
C PHE A 85 -1.31 3.44 1.15
N ALA A 86 -0.06 3.89 0.95
CA ALA A 86 1.02 3.74 1.91
C ALA A 86 0.70 4.40 3.25
N ILE A 87 0.32 5.69 3.22
CA ILE A 87 -0.02 6.46 4.43
C ILE A 87 -1.25 5.88 5.11
N ALA A 88 -2.28 5.54 4.35
CA ALA A 88 -3.53 4.98 4.89
C ALA A 88 -3.28 3.68 5.67
N ARG A 89 -2.37 2.84 5.18
CA ARG A 89 -2.04 1.60 5.88
C ARG A 89 -1.13 1.79 7.08
N GLU A 90 -0.12 2.66 6.98
CA GLU A 90 0.79 2.96 8.09
C GLU A 90 0.02 3.48 9.31
N MET A 91 -1.04 4.26 9.07
CA MET A 91 -1.99 4.72 10.08
C MET A 91 -2.79 3.59 10.77
N VAL A 92 -3.06 2.49 10.07
CA VAL A 92 -3.83 1.35 10.61
C VAL A 92 -2.94 0.41 11.42
N THR A 93 -1.66 0.27 11.05
CA THR A 93 -0.75 -0.68 11.72
C THR A 93 -0.03 -0.10 12.92
N HIS A 94 0.16 1.21 12.98
CA HIS A 94 0.69 1.87 14.17
C HIS A 94 -0.46 2.51 14.94
N HIS A 95 -0.86 1.88 16.05
CA HIS A 95 -1.73 2.51 17.05
C HIS A 95 -0.96 3.61 17.80
N ASP A 96 -0.63 4.68 17.08
CA ASP A 96 -0.16 5.92 17.69
C ASP A 96 -1.35 6.72 18.23
N SER A 97 -1.03 7.63 19.17
CA SER A 97 -1.97 8.60 19.74
C SER A 97 -2.88 9.22 18.68
N ALA A 98 -4.16 9.44 19.01
CA ALA A 98 -5.20 9.95 18.09
C ALA A 98 -4.79 11.22 17.31
N ILE A 99 -3.83 11.99 17.84
CA ILE A 99 -3.24 13.16 17.19
C ILE A 99 -2.42 12.79 15.94
N ASN A 100 -1.61 11.72 15.99
CA ASN A 100 -0.84 11.26 14.83
C ASN A 100 -1.76 10.76 13.72
N THR A 101 -2.84 10.07 14.08
CA THR A 101 -3.89 9.68 13.12
C THR A 101 -4.51 10.91 12.45
N ALA A 102 -4.84 11.95 13.22
CA ALA A 102 -5.40 13.20 12.69
C ALA A 102 -4.44 13.92 11.73
N ILE A 103 -3.14 13.95 12.05
CA ILE A 103 -2.10 14.53 11.18
C ILE A 103 -2.00 13.72 9.88
N GLY A 104 -2.01 12.39 9.95
CA GLY A 104 -1.97 11.53 8.76
C GLY A 104 -3.18 11.75 7.84
N VAL A 105 -4.40 11.89 8.41
CA VAL A 105 -5.60 12.23 7.62
C VAL A 105 -5.44 13.61 6.97
N MET A 106 -4.90 14.58 7.68
CA MET A 106 -4.64 15.92 7.14
C MET A 106 -3.60 15.90 6.01
N SER A 107 -2.56 15.07 6.11
CA SER A 107 -1.58 14.86 5.04
C SER A 107 -2.22 14.27 3.78
N ILE A 108 -3.12 13.29 3.90
CA ILE A 108 -3.86 12.73 2.77
C ILE A 108 -4.74 13.82 2.12
N CYS A 109 -5.42 14.65 2.91
CA CYS A 109 -6.20 15.78 2.40
C CYS A 109 -5.33 16.77 1.60
N VAL A 110 -4.12 17.08 2.07
CA VAL A 110 -3.18 17.96 1.35
C VAL A 110 -2.69 17.32 0.05
N LEU A 111 -2.38 16.02 0.04
CA LEU A 111 -2.00 15.28 -1.18
C LEU A 111 -3.13 15.30 -2.21
N PHE A 112 -4.38 15.16 -1.77
CA PHE A 112 -5.56 15.23 -2.64
C PHE A 112 -5.77 16.65 -3.20
N ALA A 113 -5.54 17.66 -2.36
CA ALA A 113 -5.63 19.07 -2.77
C ALA A 113 -4.52 19.44 -3.77
N THR A 114 -3.27 19.02 -3.54
CA THR A 114 -2.17 19.22 -4.48
C THR A 114 -2.40 18.49 -5.79
N ARG A 115 -2.93 17.26 -5.77
CA ARG A 115 -3.36 16.58 -7.00
C ARG A 115 -4.38 17.42 -7.77
N LYS A 116 -5.45 17.89 -7.10
CA LYS A 116 -6.51 18.69 -7.73
C LYS A 116 -5.99 20.02 -8.28
N PHE A 117 -5.02 20.66 -7.62
CA PHE A 117 -4.52 21.97 -8.04
C PHE A 117 -3.42 21.87 -9.12
N PHE A 118 -2.55 20.85 -9.06
CA PHE A 118 -1.42 20.70 -9.97
C PHE A 118 -1.82 20.01 -11.29
N PHE A 119 -2.67 18.96 -11.24
CA PHE A 119 -3.14 18.29 -12.46
C PHE A 119 -4.20 19.11 -13.21
N CYS A 120 -5.03 19.88 -12.51
CA CYS A 120 -6.07 20.67 -13.17
C CYS A 120 -5.52 21.93 -13.85
N LYS A 121 -4.32 22.40 -13.50
CA LYS A 121 -3.68 23.53 -14.17
C LYS A 121 -3.05 23.13 -15.52
N ASN A 122 -2.63 21.88 -15.68
CA ASN A 122 -2.08 21.37 -16.95
C ASN A 122 -3.13 21.16 -18.06
N ASP A 123 -4.42 21.39 -17.77
CA ASP A 123 -5.51 21.32 -18.76
C ASP A 123 -5.97 22.71 -19.24
N TYR A 124 -5.51 23.79 -18.59
CA TYR A 124 -5.81 25.17 -18.99
C TYR A 124 -4.68 25.81 -19.82
N ASP A 125 -3.43 25.43 -19.59
CA ASP A 125 -2.30 26.01 -20.33
C ASP A 125 -2.13 25.45 -21.76
N GLU A 126 -2.88 24.41 -22.16
CA GLU A 126 -2.82 23.81 -23.51
C GLU A 126 -3.94 24.30 -24.47
N LYS A 127 -4.84 25.18 -24.00
CA LYS A 127 -5.95 25.73 -24.83
C LYS A 127 -5.73 27.15 -25.33
N ASP A 128 -4.58 27.76 -25.04
CA ASP A 128 -4.27 29.13 -25.44
C ASP A 128 -3.19 29.23 -26.54
N GLU A 129 -2.79 28.11 -27.18
CA GLU A 129 -1.80 28.09 -28.27
C GLU A 129 -2.29 27.53 -29.63
N HIS A 130 -3.60 27.30 -29.83
CA HIS A 130 -4.14 26.95 -31.14
C HIS A 130 -5.38 27.75 -31.55
#